data_AF-A0A832WYG1-F1
#
_entry.id   AF-A0A832WYG1-F1
#
_cell.length_a   1.000
_cell.length_b   1.000
_cell.length_c   1.000
_cell.angle_alpha   90.00
_cell.angle_beta   90.00
_cell.angle_gamma   90.00
#
_symmetry.space_group_name_H-M   'P 1'
#
loop_
_entity.id
_entity.type
_entity.pdbx_description
1 polymer ?
#
loop_
_entity_poly.entity_id
_entity_poly.type
_entity_poly.pdbx_seq_one_letter_code
_entity_poly.pdbx_strand_id
1 'polypeptide(L)' 'MFLGYSRKRLERGNMPSFAHVKEFAEKIAAACDYEARDENPASRVVCLERIR' A
#
# COMPACT_ATOMS: atom_id res chain seq x y z
N MET A 1 -34.03 -8.89 -0.58
CA MET A 1 -32.88 -9.52 0.11
C MET A 1 -31.75 -8.50 0.23
N PHE A 2 -31.41 -8.06 1.45
CA PHE A 2 -30.37 -7.04 1.70
C PHE A 2 -29.13 -7.71 2.30
N LEU A 3 -28.23 -8.24 1.45
CA LEU A 3 -26.98 -8.88 1.88
C LEU A 3 -25.91 -7.83 2.27
N GLY A 4 -26.04 -7.24 3.46
CA GLY A 4 -24.96 -6.61 4.23
C GLY A 4 -24.05 -5.59 3.50
N TYR A 5 -22.79 -5.50 3.95
CA TYR A 5 -21.73 -4.60 3.47
C TYR A 5 -21.45 -4.64 1.96
N SER A 6 -22.07 -5.58 1.21
CA SER A 6 -21.98 -5.72 -0.25
C SER A 6 -22.46 -4.48 -1.04
N ARG A 7 -23.04 -3.48 -0.36
CA ARG A 7 -23.42 -2.18 -0.93
C ARG A 7 -22.40 -1.06 -0.73
N LYS A 8 -21.42 -1.22 0.16
CA LYS A 8 -20.37 -0.23 0.42
C LYS A 8 -19.14 -0.55 -0.43
N ARG A 9 -19.30 -0.52 -1.77
CA ARG A 9 -18.14 -0.64 -2.66
C ARG A 9 -17.22 0.55 -2.42
N LEU A 10 -15.92 0.28 -2.39
CA LEU A 10 -14.92 1.33 -2.40
C LEU A 10 -15.02 2.10 -3.72
N GLU A 11 -14.88 3.40 -3.62
CA GLU A 11 -14.86 4.30 -4.78
C GLU A 11 -13.43 4.46 -5.29
N ARG A 12 -13.28 5.06 -6.48
CA ARG A 12 -11.95 5.38 -7.03
C ARG A 12 -11.12 6.26 -6.09
N GLY A 13 -11.77 7.13 -5.31
CA GLY A 13 -11.11 7.98 -4.32
C GLY A 13 -10.47 7.22 -3.17
N ASN A 14 -10.88 5.97 -2.91
CA ASN A 14 -10.24 5.11 -1.92
C ASN A 14 -8.91 4.53 -2.39
N MET A 15 -8.57 4.66 -3.68
CA MET A 15 -7.27 4.22 -4.19
C MET A 15 -6.19 5.21 -3.74
N PRO A 16 -5.23 4.79 -2.89
CA PRO A 16 -4.20 5.69 -2.37
C PRO A 16 -3.30 6.20 -3.50
N SER A 17 -2.71 7.38 -3.30
CA SER A 17 -1.65 7.89 -4.17
C SER A 17 -0.37 7.09 -3.97
N PHE A 18 0.51 7.09 -4.96
CA PHE A 18 1.83 6.46 -4.81
C PHE A 18 2.62 7.06 -3.64
N ALA A 19 2.56 8.39 -3.45
CA ALA A 19 3.20 9.06 -2.32
C ALA A 19 2.73 8.51 -0.97
N HIS A 20 1.43 8.26 -0.82
CA HIS A 20 0.88 7.65 0.39
C HIS A 20 1.38 6.22 0.60
N VAL A 21 1.45 5.41 -0.47
CA VAL A 21 1.98 4.04 -0.40
C VAL A 21 3.47 4.05 0.00
N LYS A 22 4.24 5.01 -0.54
CA LYS A 22 5.67 5.16 -0.22
C LYS A 22 5.90 5.55 1.22
N GLU A 23 5.22 6.58 1.72
CA GLU A 23 5.29 6.99 3.13
C GLU A 23 4.90 5.85 4.07
N PHE A 24 3.89 5.06 3.69
CA PHE A 24 3.48 3.88 4.46
C PHE A 24 4.55 2.78 4.45
N ALA A 25 5.17 2.51 3.30
CA ALA A 25 6.24 1.53 3.18
C ALA A 25 7.48 1.92 3.99
N GLU A 26 7.86 3.20 4.01
CA GLU A 26 8.96 3.72 4.83
C GLU A 26 8.71 3.51 6.34
N LYS A 27 7.46 3.72 6.79
CA LYS A 27 7.07 3.44 8.19
C LYS A 27 7.15 1.96 8.53
N ILE A 28 6.81 1.07 7.58
CA ILE A 28 6.96 -0.39 7.76
C ILE A 28 8.43 -0.74 7.87
N ALA A 29 9.25 -0.29 6.93
CA ALA A 29 10.70 -0.56 6.91
C ALA A 29 11.39 -0.06 8.20
N ALA A 30 10.97 1.07 8.76
CA ALA A 30 11.49 1.56 10.04
C ALA A 30 11.08 0.70 11.26
N ALA A 31 10.03 -0.10 11.14
CA ALA A 31 9.46 -0.91 12.21
C ALA A 31 9.77 -2.42 12.08
N CYS A 32 10.45 -2.86 11.03
CA CYS A 32 10.79 -4.26 10.80
C CYS A 32 12.14 -4.44 10.10
N ASP A 33 12.60 -5.68 9.94
CA ASP A 33 13.88 -6.01 9.31
C ASP A 33 13.81 -5.99 7.76
N TYR A 34 13.11 -5.02 7.19
CA TYR A 34 12.95 -4.88 5.73
C TYR A 34 13.41 -3.49 5.26
N GLU A 35 13.97 -3.42 4.07
CA GLU A 35 14.36 -2.19 3.39
C GLU A 35 13.65 -2.03 2.04
N ALA A 36 13.46 -0.79 1.59
CA ALA A 36 12.87 -0.52 0.27
C ALA A 36 13.89 -0.79 -0.84
N ARG A 37 13.58 -1.77 -1.70
CA ARG A 37 14.47 -2.19 -2.80
C ARG A 37 14.12 -1.53 -4.12
N ASP A 38 12.84 -1.45 -4.44
CA ASP A 38 12.37 -0.97 -5.75
C ASP A 38 10.97 -0.36 -5.66
N GLU A 39 10.59 0.45 -6.63
CA GLU A 39 9.28 1.08 -6.69
C GLU A 39 8.76 1.24 -8.13
N ASN A 40 7.45 1.11 -8.29
CA ASN A 40 6.76 1.38 -9.56
C ASN A 40 5.66 2.42 -9.34
N PRO A 41 5.91 3.70 -9.66
CA PRO A 41 4.94 4.77 -9.50
C PRO A 41 3.67 4.60 -10.34
N ALA A 42 3.77 4.03 -11.55
CA ALA A 42 2.64 3.82 -12.45
C ALA A 42 1.65 2.78 -11.87
N SER A 43 2.18 1.74 -11.23
CA SER A 43 1.39 0.72 -10.54
C SER A 43 1.08 1.06 -9.08
N ARG A 44 1.67 2.14 -8.53
CA ARG A 44 1.57 2.56 -7.13
C ARG A 44 2.04 1.50 -6.12
N VAL A 45 3.15 0.82 -6.41
CA VAL A 45 3.70 -0.28 -5.59
C VAL A 45 5.13 0.03 -5.15
N VAL A 46 5.46 -0.36 -3.93
CA VAL A 46 6.84 -0.36 -3.38
C VAL A 46 7.20 -1.79 -2.98
N CYS A 47 8.39 -2.23 -3.37
CA CYS A 47 8.93 -3.55 -3.07
C CYS A 47 9.89 -3.45 -1.89
N LEU A 48 9.62 -4.25 -0.84
CA LEU A 48 10.48 -4.35 0.33
C LEU A 48 11.23 -5.69 0.30
N GLU A 49 12.50 -5.67 0.69
CA GLU A 49 13.34 -6.86 0.85
C GLU A 49 13.81 -6.99 2.30
N ARG A 50 13.95 -8.22 2.77
CA ARG A 50 14.41 -8.49 4.14
C ARG A 50 15.92 -8.27 4.23
N ILE A 51 16.35 -7.47 5.21
CA ILE A 51 17.76 -7.24 5.53
C ILE A 51 18.32 -8.56 6.12
N ARG A 52 19.43 -9.04 5.56
CA ARG A 52 20.09 -10.30 5.97
C ARG A 52 21.07 -10.09 7.11
#